data_AF-A0A7R9QKZ5-F1
#
_entry.id   AF-A0A7R9QKZ5-F1
#
_cell.length_a   1.000
_cell.length_b   1.000
_cell.length_c   1.000
_cell.angle_alpha   90.00
_cell.angle_beta   90.00
_cell.angle_gamma   90.00
#
_symmetry.space_group_name_H-M   'P 1'
#
loop_
_entity.id
_entity.type
_entity.pdbx_description
1 polymer ?
#
loop_
_entity_poly.entity_id
_entity_poly.type
_entity_poly.pdbx_seq_one_letter_code
_entity_poly.pdbx_strand_id
1 'polypeptide(L)'
;MGGTHIVYEFIPYARLLMSDPLIKYRHNYNQCFDYTLDVLKAHKNTYDESVCRDFCDSFIGAQLKAEAECRPGAVQWLTDQNIVATVIDLIFAGTETTYATLQWMVLFVAYFEDWQRKMRAEIDDVLADRVVTLADRRRMHCVQAFIAETLRYRTAAPVGSPRVTLCNTT
;
A
#
# COMPACT_ATOMS: atom_id res chain seq x y z
N MET A 1 -9.01 -2.61 -14.65
CA MET A 1 -8.11 -1.72 -13.87
C MET A 1 -8.87 -0.46 -13.52
N GLY A 2 -9.22 -0.29 -12.24
CA GLY A 2 -10.27 0.64 -11.78
C GLY A 2 -9.85 2.09 -11.49
N GLY A 3 -8.55 2.39 -11.40
CA GLY A 3 -8.09 3.71 -10.91
C GLY A 3 -8.50 4.90 -11.78
N THR A 4 -8.38 4.78 -13.11
CA THR A 4 -8.75 5.86 -14.05
C THR A 4 -10.25 5.97 -14.29
N HIS A 5 -10.99 4.87 -14.16
CA HIS A 5 -12.45 4.88 -14.30
C HIS A 5 -13.12 5.65 -13.16
N ILE A 6 -12.61 5.52 -11.93
CA ILE A 6 -13.14 6.20 -10.74
C ILE A 6 -13.13 7.72 -10.93
N VAL A 7 -12.04 8.32 -11.39
CA VAL A 7 -11.95 9.79 -11.53
C VAL A 7 -13.03 10.34 -12.49
N TYR A 8 -13.39 9.60 -13.54
CA TYR A 8 -14.37 10.03 -14.54
C TYR A 8 -15.81 9.71 -14.19
N GLU A 9 -16.05 8.67 -13.40
CA GLU A 9 -17.39 8.38 -12.86
C GLU A 9 -17.84 9.47 -11.88
N PHE A 10 -16.91 10.03 -11.10
CA PHE A 10 -17.21 11.06 -10.11
C PHE A 10 -16.96 12.50 -10.61
N ILE A 11 -16.11 12.70 -11.62
CA ILE A 11 -15.81 14.02 -12.20
C ILE A 11 -15.90 13.95 -13.74
N PRO A 12 -17.11 14.05 -14.33
CA PRO A 12 -17.33 13.85 -15.77
C PRO A 12 -16.52 14.80 -16.67
N TYR A 13 -16.31 16.05 -16.21
CA TYR A 13 -15.56 17.07 -16.94
C TYR A 13 -14.04 16.89 -16.89
N ALA A 14 -13.52 16.01 -16.03
CA ALA A 14 -12.10 15.72 -15.96
C ALA A 14 -11.56 15.20 -17.31
N ARG A 15 -12.39 14.52 -18.13
CA ARG A 15 -11.96 14.02 -19.45
C ARG A 15 -11.55 15.14 -20.40
N LEU A 16 -12.17 16.30 -20.29
CA LEU A 16 -11.90 17.46 -21.15
C LEU A 16 -10.61 18.18 -20.75
N LEU A 17 -10.21 18.09 -19.48
CA LEU A 17 -9.04 18.80 -18.91
C LEU A 17 -7.83 17.89 -18.69
N MET A 18 -7.99 16.55 -18.66
CA MET A 18 -6.95 15.61 -18.22
C MET A 18 -6.49 14.60 -19.29
N SER A 19 -6.69 14.88 -20.59
CA SER A 19 -6.33 13.94 -21.67
C SER A 19 -4.83 13.60 -21.72
N ASP A 20 -3.94 14.59 -21.53
CA ASP A 20 -2.48 14.40 -21.55
C ASP A 20 -1.94 13.70 -20.27
N PRO A 21 -2.33 14.14 -19.04
CA PRO A 21 -2.02 13.40 -17.81
C PRO A 21 -2.42 11.92 -17.83
N LEU A 22 -3.50 11.55 -18.53
CA LEU A 22 -3.92 10.15 -18.66
C LEU A 22 -3.01 9.31 -19.53
N ILE A 23 -2.54 9.86 -20.64
CA ILE A 23 -1.61 9.16 -21.53
C ILE A 23 -0.34 8.86 -20.75
N LYS A 24 0.14 9.85 -19.98
CA LYS A 24 1.27 9.69 -19.07
C LYS A 24 1.00 8.67 -17.96
N TYR A 25 -0.16 8.73 -17.31
CA TYR A 25 -0.53 7.75 -16.28
C TYR A 25 -0.53 6.32 -16.84
N ARG A 26 -1.16 6.11 -17.99
CA ARG A 26 -1.20 4.78 -18.63
C ARG A 26 0.19 4.31 -19.03
N HIS A 27 1.02 5.20 -19.55
CA HIS A 27 2.42 4.89 -19.87
C HIS A 27 3.19 4.44 -18.62
N ASN A 28 3.13 5.21 -17.53
CA ASN A 28 3.82 4.89 -16.28
C ASN A 28 3.29 3.58 -15.67
N TYR A 29 1.97 3.38 -15.69
CA TYR A 29 1.37 2.15 -15.20
C TYR A 29 1.85 0.93 -15.98
N ASN A 30 1.88 1.01 -17.31
CA ASN A 30 2.38 -0.07 -18.15
C ASN A 30 3.86 -0.38 -17.85
N GLN A 31 4.69 0.65 -17.62
CA GLN A 31 6.09 0.45 -17.21
C GLN A 31 6.20 -0.30 -15.87
N CYS A 32 5.41 0.10 -14.87
CA CYS A 32 5.35 -0.61 -13.59
C CYS A 32 4.86 -2.05 -13.75
N PHE A 33 3.87 -2.25 -14.62
CA PHE A 33 3.29 -3.56 -14.91
C PHE A 33 4.32 -4.50 -15.55
N ASP A 34 4.99 -4.04 -16.61
CA ASP A 34 5.99 -4.83 -17.32
C ASP A 34 7.17 -5.20 -16.41
N TYR A 35 7.66 -4.23 -15.62
CA TYR A 35 8.71 -4.48 -14.63
C TYR A 35 8.29 -5.52 -13.59
N THR A 36 7.09 -5.37 -13.01
CA THR A 36 6.60 -6.30 -11.98
C THR A 36 6.34 -7.69 -12.55
N LEU A 37 5.90 -7.78 -13.81
CA LEU A 37 5.75 -9.05 -14.51
C LEU A 37 7.10 -9.75 -14.69
N ASP A 38 8.17 -9.03 -15.03
CA ASP A 38 9.50 -9.61 -15.13
C ASP A 38 10.04 -10.08 -13.77
N VAL A 39 9.76 -9.32 -12.70
CA VAL A 39 10.05 -9.74 -11.32
C VAL A 39 9.29 -11.03 -10.97
N LEU A 40 8.01 -11.15 -11.33
CA LEU A 40 7.22 -12.35 -11.07
C LEU A 40 7.78 -13.57 -11.83
N LYS A 41 8.17 -13.39 -13.10
CA LYS A 41 8.85 -14.46 -13.88
C LYS A 41 10.15 -14.90 -13.21
N ALA A 42 10.96 -13.96 -12.72
CA ALA A 42 12.18 -14.27 -12.00
C ALA A 42 11.90 -15.06 -10.70
N HIS A 43 10.83 -14.72 -9.97
CA HIS A 43 10.39 -15.49 -8.81
C HIS A 43 9.99 -16.91 -9.18
N LYS A 44 9.22 -17.09 -10.26
CA LYS A 44 8.83 -18.42 -10.77
C LYS A 44 10.04 -19.30 -11.14
N ASN A 45 11.08 -18.72 -11.74
CA ASN A 45 12.30 -19.46 -12.11
C ASN A 45 13.09 -19.97 -10.89
N THR A 46 12.92 -19.34 -9.74
CA THR A 46 13.66 -19.61 -8.50
C THR A 46 12.73 -20.06 -7.37
N TYR A 47 11.52 -20.48 -7.72
CA TYR A 47 10.48 -20.85 -6.78
C TYR A 47 10.84 -22.16 -6.08
N ASP A 48 10.66 -22.18 -4.75
CA ASP A 48 10.84 -23.35 -3.90
C ASP A 48 9.62 -23.46 -2.98
N GLU A 49 8.92 -24.60 -3.04
CA GLU A 49 7.74 -24.85 -2.21
C GLU A 49 8.05 -24.86 -0.71
N SER A 50 9.30 -25.20 -0.33
CA SER A 50 9.73 -25.26 1.06
C SER A 50 10.01 -23.90 1.69
N VAL A 51 10.21 -22.86 0.86
CA VAL A 51 10.61 -21.52 1.32
C VAL A 51 9.78 -20.45 0.60
N CYS A 52 8.92 -19.77 1.36
CA CYS A 52 8.23 -18.57 0.88
C CYS A 52 9.08 -17.33 1.15
N ARG A 53 9.72 -16.75 0.12
CA ARG A 53 10.58 -15.57 0.28
C ARG A 53 9.78 -14.30 0.51
N ASP A 54 8.68 -14.15 -0.24
CA ASP A 54 7.88 -12.94 -0.23
C ASP A 54 6.43 -13.17 -0.69
N PHE A 55 5.74 -12.05 -0.96
CA PHE A 55 4.36 -12.03 -1.40
C PHE A 55 4.16 -12.65 -2.80
N CYS A 56 5.16 -12.57 -3.69
CA CYS A 56 5.10 -13.18 -5.02
C CYS A 56 5.12 -14.72 -4.90
N ASP A 57 6.01 -15.26 -4.08
CA ASP A 57 6.09 -16.71 -3.84
C ASP A 57 4.81 -17.27 -3.22
N SER A 58 4.19 -16.51 -2.32
CA SER A 58 2.89 -16.87 -1.74
C SER A 58 1.83 -17.07 -2.81
N PHE A 59 1.77 -16.19 -3.81
CA PHE A 59 0.83 -16.30 -4.92
C PHE A 59 1.19 -17.39 -5.92
N ILE A 60 2.48 -17.60 -6.19
CA ILE A 60 2.94 -18.70 -7.05
C ILE A 60 2.54 -20.05 -6.42
N GLY A 61 2.78 -20.23 -5.12
CA GLY A 61 2.34 -21.43 -4.41
C GLY A 61 0.82 -21.61 -4.42
N ALA A 62 0.07 -20.52 -4.24
CA ALA A 62 -1.40 -20.56 -4.33
C ALA A 62 -1.89 -20.94 -5.74
N GLN A 63 -1.23 -20.43 -6.79
CA GLN A 63 -1.51 -20.75 -8.20
C GLN A 63 -1.28 -22.25 -8.45
N LEU A 64 -0.09 -22.76 -8.13
CA LEU A 64 0.28 -24.17 -8.32
C LEU A 64 -0.65 -25.11 -7.54
N LYS A 65 -0.99 -24.77 -6.30
CA LYS A 65 -1.93 -25.56 -5.48
C LYS A 65 -3.32 -25.57 -6.09
N ALA A 66 -3.81 -24.44 -6.62
CA ALA A 66 -5.12 -24.38 -7.26
C ALA A 66 -5.18 -25.23 -8.54
N GLU A 67 -4.09 -25.29 -9.29
CA GLU A 67 -3.94 -26.15 -10.48
C GLU A 67 -3.92 -27.63 -10.10
N ALA A 68 -3.09 -28.02 -9.11
CA ALA A 68 -2.98 -29.39 -8.63
C ALA A 68 -4.32 -29.93 -8.07
N GLU A 69 -5.07 -29.09 -7.36
CA GLU A 69 -6.39 -29.43 -6.82
C GLU A 69 -7.52 -29.27 -7.84
N CYS A 70 -7.22 -28.88 -9.09
CA CYS A 70 -8.19 -28.64 -10.15
C CYS A 70 -9.37 -27.75 -9.69
N ARG A 71 -9.05 -26.63 -9.03
CA ARG A 71 -10.04 -25.64 -8.57
C ARG A 71 -10.26 -24.57 -9.65
N PRO A 72 -11.19 -24.76 -10.61
CA PRO A 72 -11.32 -23.88 -11.78
C PRO A 72 -11.59 -22.42 -11.40
N GLY A 73 -12.37 -22.19 -10.33
CA GLY A 73 -12.64 -20.85 -9.84
C GLY A 73 -11.38 -20.15 -9.32
N ALA A 74 -10.45 -20.85 -8.67
CA ALA A 74 -9.21 -20.26 -8.18
C ALA A 74 -8.21 -20.03 -9.33
N VAL A 75 -8.07 -21.00 -10.24
CA VAL A 75 -7.21 -20.91 -11.43
C VAL A 75 -7.61 -19.72 -12.31
N GLN A 76 -8.91 -19.45 -12.44
CA GLN A 76 -9.41 -18.30 -13.20
C GLN A 76 -8.92 -16.95 -12.66
N TRP A 77 -8.76 -16.81 -11.34
CA TRP A 77 -8.39 -15.54 -10.73
C TRP A 77 -6.88 -15.41 -10.45
N LEU A 78 -6.19 -16.52 -10.21
CA LEU A 78 -4.75 -16.58 -9.95
C LEU A 78 -3.94 -16.58 -11.25
N THR A 79 -4.26 -15.68 -12.18
CA THR A 79 -3.46 -15.46 -13.39
C THR A 79 -2.28 -14.55 -13.09
N ASP A 80 -1.21 -14.66 -13.86
CA ASP A 80 -0.01 -13.83 -13.68
C ASP A 80 -0.34 -12.34 -13.76
N GLN A 81 -1.28 -11.95 -14.62
CA GLN A 81 -1.73 -10.57 -14.74
C GLN A 81 -2.41 -10.06 -13.46
N ASN A 82 -3.26 -10.88 -12.84
CA ASN A 82 -3.94 -10.52 -11.59
C ASN A 82 -2.97 -10.53 -10.40
N ILE A 83 -2.02 -11.46 -10.37
CA ILE A 83 -0.95 -11.48 -9.36
C ILE A 83 -0.12 -10.20 -9.47
N VAL A 84 0.35 -9.83 -10.67
CA VAL A 84 1.08 -8.58 -10.92
C VAL A 84 0.27 -7.36 -10.49
N ALA A 85 -1.01 -7.29 -10.88
CA ALA A 85 -1.88 -6.18 -10.48
C ALA A 85 -2.01 -6.08 -8.95
N THR A 86 -2.14 -7.21 -8.26
CA THR A 86 -2.24 -7.27 -6.79
C THR A 86 -0.95 -6.82 -6.11
N VAL A 87 0.21 -7.22 -6.64
CA VAL A 87 1.53 -6.79 -6.14
C VAL A 87 1.70 -5.27 -6.31
N ILE A 88 1.31 -4.72 -7.47
CA ILE A 88 1.38 -3.28 -7.73
C ILE A 88 0.45 -2.52 -6.76
N ASP A 89 -0.79 -2.99 -6.58
CA ASP A 89 -1.73 -2.37 -5.65
C ASP A 89 -1.18 -2.35 -4.22
N LEU A 90 -0.56 -3.45 -3.76
CA LEU A 90 0.06 -3.52 -2.43
C LEU A 90 1.21 -2.51 -2.28
N ILE A 91 2.12 -2.45 -3.26
CA ILE A 91 3.28 -1.55 -3.22
C ILE A 91 2.81 -0.09 -3.27
N PHE A 92 1.87 0.23 -4.15
CA PHE A 92 1.33 1.59 -4.28
C PHE A 92 0.63 2.03 -3.00
N ALA A 93 -0.28 1.20 -2.47
CA ALA A 93 -1.00 1.49 -1.25
C ALA A 93 -0.03 1.66 -0.06
N GLY A 94 0.98 0.80 0.06
CA GLY A 94 1.97 0.87 1.14
C GLY A 94 2.90 2.08 1.04
N THR A 95 3.37 2.42 -0.17
CA THR A 95 4.39 3.46 -0.36
C THR A 95 3.81 4.86 -0.25
N GLU A 96 2.78 5.18 -1.04
CA GLU A 96 2.24 6.54 -1.10
C GLU A 96 1.60 6.97 0.22
N THR A 97 0.85 6.08 0.87
CA THR A 97 0.18 6.41 2.15
C THR A 97 1.17 6.60 3.29
N THR A 98 2.21 5.76 3.36
CA THR A 98 3.27 5.89 4.36
C THR A 98 4.10 7.14 4.11
N TYR A 99 4.47 7.41 2.85
CA TYR A 99 5.18 8.63 2.46
C TYR A 99 4.43 9.89 2.88
N ALA A 100 3.14 10.00 2.52
CA ALA A 100 2.32 11.15 2.87
C ALA A 100 2.22 11.34 4.40
N THR A 101 2.05 10.24 5.14
CA THR A 101 1.97 10.28 6.61
C THR A 101 3.28 10.76 7.22
N LEU A 102 4.42 10.19 6.79
CA LEU A 102 5.74 10.58 7.28
C LEU A 102 6.06 12.04 6.96
N GLN A 103 5.69 12.51 5.77
CA GLN A 103 5.86 13.91 5.38
C GLN A 103 5.12 14.85 6.35
N TRP A 104 3.87 14.53 6.70
CA TRP A 104 3.11 15.30 7.69
C TRP A 104 3.70 15.19 9.10
N MET A 105 4.15 13.99 9.51
CA MET A 105 4.80 13.80 10.80
C MET A 105 6.05 14.68 10.94
N VAL A 106 6.92 14.72 9.92
CA VAL A 106 8.13 15.57 9.93
C VAL A 106 7.75 17.05 10.04
N LEU A 107 6.74 17.49 9.29
CA LEU A 107 6.25 18.86 9.36
C LEU A 107 5.71 19.21 10.77
N PHE A 108 4.91 18.32 11.36
CA PHE A 108 4.34 18.54 12.69
C PHE A 108 5.39 18.49 13.80
N VAL A 109 6.40 17.63 13.69
CA VAL A 109 7.54 17.64 14.62
C VAL A 109 8.27 18.97 14.56
N ALA A 110 8.51 19.51 13.35
CA ALA A 110 9.19 20.79 13.17
C ALA A 110 8.36 21.99 13.65
N TYR A 111 7.02 21.92 13.54
CA TYR A 111 6.13 23.02 13.93
C TYR A 111 5.76 23.00 15.41
N PHE A 112 5.54 21.81 16.00
CA PHE A 112 5.12 21.63 17.39
C PHE A 112 6.29 21.19 18.28
N GLU A 113 7.22 22.11 18.52
CA GLU A 113 8.46 21.81 19.27
C GLU A 113 8.22 21.24 20.68
N ASP A 114 7.13 21.63 21.35
CA ASP A 114 6.76 21.07 22.66
C ASP A 114 6.52 19.55 22.59
N TRP A 115 5.86 19.10 21.52
CA TRP A 115 5.61 17.68 21.28
C TRP A 115 6.89 16.97 20.85
N GLN A 116 7.74 17.60 20.05
CA GLN A 116 9.06 17.07 19.71
C GLN A 116 9.90 16.82 20.97
N ARG A 117 9.95 17.79 21.91
CA ARG A 117 10.68 17.65 23.17
C ARG A 117 10.13 16.50 24.03
N LYS A 118 8.81 16.40 24.17
CA LYS A 118 8.16 15.31 24.91
C LYS A 118 8.45 13.93 24.32
N MET A 119 8.32 13.79 23.00
CA MET A 119 8.64 12.55 22.31
C MET A 119 10.11 12.18 22.43
N ARG A 120 11.03 13.16 22.32
CA ARG A 120 12.46 12.92 22.51
C ARG A 120 12.76 12.42 23.92
N ALA A 121 12.20 13.07 24.95
CA ALA A 121 12.38 12.64 26.33
C ALA A 121 11.85 11.21 26.58
N GLU A 122 10.69 10.86 26.02
CA GLU A 122 10.16 9.49 26.09
C GLU A 122 11.08 8.48 25.37
N ILE A 123 11.59 8.83 24.19
CA ILE A 123 12.50 7.98 23.42
C ILE A 123 13.79 7.72 24.21
N ASP A 124 14.38 8.78 24.77
CA ASP A 124 15.64 8.69 25.50
C ASP A 124 15.47 7.88 26.80
N ASP A 125 14.33 8.02 27.50
CA ASP A 125 14.00 7.22 28.70
C ASP A 125 13.82 5.73 28.38
N VAL A 126 13.11 5.39 27.29
CA VAL A 126 12.79 4.00 26.96
C VAL A 126 13.95 3.27 26.28
N LEU A 127 14.76 3.98 25.48
CA LEU A 127 15.84 3.38 24.68
C LEU A 127 17.23 3.55 25.31
N ALA A 128 17.49 4.66 26.00
CA ALA A 128 18.87 5.09 26.27
C ALA A 128 19.71 5.02 24.98
N ASP A 129 20.74 4.16 24.94
CA ASP A 129 21.68 4.06 23.80
C ASP A 129 21.40 2.93 22.81
N ARG A 130 20.27 2.21 22.92
CA ARG A 130 19.97 1.07 22.03
C ARG A 130 19.04 1.44 20.87
N VAL A 131 19.08 0.63 19.81
CA VAL A 131 18.17 0.76 18.67
C VAL A 131 16.73 0.39 19.05
N VAL A 132 15.77 1.14 18.50
CA VAL A 132 14.33 0.90 18.67
C VAL A 132 13.91 -0.44 18.07
N THR A 133 12.98 -1.13 18.73
CA THR A 133 12.35 -2.37 18.28
C THR A 133 10.83 -2.27 18.34
N LEU A 134 10.12 -3.16 17.67
CA LEU A 134 8.65 -3.19 17.73
C LEU A 134 8.10 -3.45 19.15
N ALA A 135 8.87 -4.14 20.01
CA ALA A 135 8.49 -4.38 21.39
C ALA A 135 8.38 -3.09 22.21
N ASP A 136 9.13 -2.06 21.83
CA ASP A 136 9.16 -0.76 22.50
C ASP A 136 7.88 0.03 22.33
N ARG A 137 7.12 -0.26 21.26
CA ARG A 137 5.87 0.44 20.95
C ARG A 137 4.99 0.59 22.18
N ARG A 138 4.82 -0.47 22.98
CA ARG A 138 3.97 -0.46 24.18
C ARG A 138 4.37 0.56 25.25
N ARG A 139 5.64 0.99 25.28
CA ARG A 139 6.20 1.96 26.22
C ARG A 139 6.29 3.38 25.63
N MET A 140 6.05 3.54 24.33
CA MET A 140 6.15 4.80 23.60
C MET A 140 4.77 5.47 23.46
N HIS A 141 4.17 5.89 24.58
CA HIS A 141 2.81 6.42 24.61
C HIS A 141 2.69 7.78 23.92
N CYS A 142 3.63 8.69 24.17
CA CYS A 142 3.69 10.03 23.56
C CYS A 142 3.89 9.93 22.05
N VAL A 143 4.85 9.11 21.60
CA VAL A 143 5.09 8.88 20.17
C VAL A 143 3.87 8.24 19.50
N GLN A 144 3.23 7.24 20.13
CA GLN A 144 2.01 6.64 19.59
C GLN A 144 0.85 7.62 19.51
N ALA A 145 0.67 8.48 20.52
CA ALA A 145 -0.35 9.52 20.51
C ALA A 145 -0.10 10.52 19.37
N PHE A 146 1.15 10.92 19.13
CA PHE A 146 1.51 11.81 18.04
C PHE A 146 1.24 11.19 16.66
N ILE A 147 1.58 9.91 16.46
CA ILE A 147 1.27 9.18 15.22
C ILE A 147 -0.25 9.12 15.01
N ALA A 148 -1.01 8.75 16.05
CA ALA A 148 -2.46 8.67 15.98
C ALA A 148 -3.09 10.04 15.67
N GLU A 149 -2.59 11.11 16.28
CA GLU A 149 -3.08 12.47 16.05
C GLU A 149 -2.75 12.97 14.64
N THR A 150 -1.57 12.61 14.12
CA THR A 150 -1.19 12.92 12.74
C THR A 150 -2.16 12.25 11.77
N LEU A 151 -2.44 10.95 11.96
CA LEU A 151 -3.39 10.21 11.11
C LEU A 151 -4.83 10.75 11.23
N ARG A 152 -5.24 11.22 12.41
CA ARG A 152 -6.55 11.85 12.63
C ARG A 152 -6.66 13.20 11.92
N TYR A 153 -5.62 14.03 12.01
CA TYR A 153 -5.62 15.40 11.50
C TYR A 153 -5.29 15.49 9.99
N ARG A 154 -4.45 14.56 9.50
CA ARG A 154 -4.02 14.42 8.10
C ARG A 154 -4.07 12.97 7.68
N THR A 155 -5.30 12.49 7.45
CA THR A 155 -5.49 11.18 6.83
C THR A 155 -5.04 11.19 5.37
N ALA A 156 -4.37 10.13 4.94
CA ALA A 156 -3.92 9.96 3.56
C ALA A 156 -5.09 9.84 2.56
N ALA A 157 -6.27 9.44 3.03
CA ALA A 157 -7.46 9.25 2.19
C ALA A 157 -8.73 9.82 2.88
N PRO A 158 -8.95 11.15 2.85
CA PRO A 158 -10.03 11.81 3.60
C PRO A 158 -11.45 11.39 3.20
N VAL A 159 -11.63 10.96 1.95
CA VAL A 159 -12.91 10.47 1.42
C VAL A 159 -12.92 8.96 1.17
N GLY A 160 -11.82 8.27 1.48
CA GLY A 160 -11.63 6.86 1.16
C GLY A 160 -11.77 6.54 -0.33
N SER A 161 -11.92 5.25 -0.65
CA SER A 161 -12.32 4.81 -1.99
C SER A 161 -13.84 4.88 -2.12
N PRO A 162 -14.37 5.30 -3.28
CA PRO A 162 -15.81 5.28 -3.52
C PRO A 162 -16.40 3.88 -3.36
N ARG A 163 -17.61 3.81 -2.82
CA ARG A 163 -18.34 2.57 -2.56
C ARG A 163 -19.56 2.48 -3.45
N VAL A 164 -19.92 1.26 -3.84
CA VAL A 164 -21.14 0.96 -4.58
C VAL A 164 -21.91 -0.12 -3.80
N THR A 165 -23.23 0.02 -3.71
CA THR A 165 -24.09 -0.99 -3.08
C THR A 165 -24.28 -2.17 -4.03
N LEU A 166 -24.01 -3.39 -3.56
CA LEU A 166 -24.12 -4.60 -4.38
C LEU A 166 -25.59 -5.03 -4.60
N CYS A 167 -26.50 -4.53 -3.77
CA CYS A 167 -27.94 -4.72 -3.86
C CYS A 167 -28.65 -3.52 -3.20
N ASN A 168 -29.98 -3.48 -3.28
CA ASN A 168 -30.76 -2.45 -2.61
C ASN A 168 -30.59 -2.56 -1.09
N THR A 169 -30.29 -1.43 -0.45
CA THR A 169 -30.14 -1.32 1.01
C THR A 169 -30.94 -0.11 1.52
N THR A 170 -31.32 -0.15 2.79
CA THR A 170 -31.99 0.94 3.52
C THR A 170 -30.99 1.89 4.17
#